data_AF-A0A3N5J2J3-F1
#
_entry.id   AF-A0A3N5J2J3-F1
#
_cell.length_a   1.000
_cell.length_b   1.000
_cell.length_c   1.000
_cell.angle_alpha   90.00
_cell.angle_beta   90.00
_cell.angle_gamma   90.00
#
_symmetry.space_group_name_H-M   'P 1'
#
loop_
_entity.id
_entity.type
_entity.pdbx_description
1 polymer ?
#
loop_
_entity_poly.entity_id
_entity_poly.type
_entity_poly.pdbx_seq_one_letter_code
_entity_poly.pdbx_strand_id
1 'polypeptide(L)'
;MKHFLVEITYTAEPDQMAAIRPEHRAYVKTGFDGGLLLFSGPRNPMTGGLVVARMKSREDVERFFAKDPFQLNKLATYRFIEFDPVFFQPFLEDWMKG
;
A
#
# COMPACT_ATOMS: atom_id res chain seq x y z
N MET A 1 16.11 4.38 -0.56
CA MET A 1 14.72 4.66 -1.01
C MET A 1 14.03 5.57 0.02
N LYS A 2 12.89 6.19 -0.32
CA LYS A 2 11.99 6.86 0.63
C LYS A 2 10.97 5.86 1.16
N HIS A 3 10.50 6.01 2.40
CA HIS A 3 9.53 5.10 3.02
C HIS A 3 8.19 5.78 3.22
N PHE A 4 7.12 5.00 3.05
CA PHE A 4 5.75 5.50 3.11
C PHE A 4 4.87 4.56 3.91
N LEU A 5 4.05 5.14 4.79
CA LEU A 5 2.81 4.51 5.22
C LEU A 5 1.71 4.97 4.27
N VAL A 6 1.08 4.01 3.59
CA VAL A 6 -0.05 4.24 2.70
C VAL A 6 -1.32 3.85 3.42
N GLU A 7 -2.13 4.86 3.68
CA GLU A 7 -3.43 4.77 4.31
C GLU A 7 -4.51 4.66 3.24
N ILE A 8 -5.17 3.52 3.14
CA ILE A 8 -6.29 3.28 2.23
C ILE A 8 -7.58 3.39 3.02
N THR A 9 -8.52 4.23 2.58
CA THR A 9 -9.84 4.39 3.21
C THR A 9 -10.91 3.98 2.20
N TYR A 10 -11.72 2.99 2.56
CA TYR A 10 -12.79 2.51 1.68
C TYR A 10 -13.94 3.52 1.64
N THR A 11 -14.46 3.78 0.45
CA THR A 11 -15.56 4.73 0.20
C THR A 11 -16.78 4.07 -0.44
N ALA A 12 -16.71 2.76 -0.69
CA ALA A 12 -17.76 1.97 -1.32
C ALA A 12 -18.29 0.88 -0.38
N GLU A 13 -19.43 0.31 -0.76
CA GLU A 13 -20.08 -0.73 0.02
C GLU A 13 -19.24 -2.03 0.09
N PRO A 14 -19.34 -2.82 1.18
CA PRO A 14 -18.54 -4.02 1.38
C PRO A 14 -18.57 -5.03 0.23
N ASP A 15 -19.70 -5.15 -0.46
CA ASP A 15 -19.91 -6.07 -1.59
C ASP A 15 -19.17 -5.61 -2.85
N GLN A 16 -19.17 -4.30 -3.14
CA GLN A 16 -18.40 -3.74 -4.25
C GLN A 16 -16.90 -3.92 -4.01
N MET A 17 -16.47 -3.67 -2.76
CA MET A 17 -15.10 -3.97 -2.34
C MET A 17 -14.77 -5.46 -2.46
N ALA A 18 -15.74 -6.35 -2.15
CA ALA A 18 -15.55 -7.80 -2.26
C ALA A 18 -15.29 -8.26 -3.68
N ALA A 19 -16.02 -7.70 -4.64
CA ALA A 19 -15.89 -8.04 -6.05
C ALA A 19 -14.50 -7.68 -6.60
N ILE A 20 -13.93 -6.54 -6.20
CA ILE A 20 -12.62 -6.04 -6.71
C ILE A 20 -11.43 -6.54 -5.88
N ARG A 21 -11.65 -7.03 -4.65
CA ARG A 21 -10.61 -7.50 -3.73
C ARG A 21 -9.59 -8.48 -4.36
N PRO A 22 -10.00 -9.49 -5.16
CA PRO A 22 -9.05 -10.42 -5.79
C PRO A 22 -8.07 -9.71 -6.73
N GLU A 23 -8.55 -8.79 -7.56
CA GLU A 23 -7.73 -8.00 -8.49
C GLU A 23 -6.78 -7.07 -7.73
N HIS A 24 -7.31 -6.37 -6.72
CA HIS A 24 -6.50 -5.53 -5.83
C HIS A 24 -5.34 -6.33 -5.20
N ARG A 25 -5.62 -7.52 -4.66
CA ARG A 25 -4.59 -8.38 -4.07
C ARG A 25 -3.55 -8.82 -5.09
N ALA A 26 -3.98 -9.19 -6.30
CA ALA A 26 -3.08 -9.56 -7.37
C ALA A 26 -2.14 -8.40 -7.76
N TYR A 27 -2.68 -7.18 -7.85
CA TYR A 27 -1.89 -5.98 -8.13
C TYR A 27 -0.91 -5.65 -6.99
N VAL A 28 -1.38 -5.63 -5.75
CA VAL A 28 -0.52 -5.37 -4.58
C VAL A 28 0.61 -6.40 -4.49
N LYS A 29 0.36 -7.67 -4.85
CA LYS A 29 1.39 -8.71 -4.91
C LYS A 29 2.55 -8.35 -5.83
N THR A 30 2.32 -7.63 -6.94
CA THR A 30 3.44 -7.21 -7.83
C THR A 30 4.39 -6.25 -7.13
N GLY A 31 3.88 -5.45 -6.18
CA GLY A 31 4.71 -4.59 -5.34
C GLY A 31 5.58 -5.38 -4.35
N PHE A 32 5.06 -6.49 -3.80
CA PHE A 32 5.85 -7.42 -2.98
C PHE A 32 6.90 -8.17 -3.80
N ASP A 33 6.50 -8.69 -4.97
CA ASP A 33 7.41 -9.42 -5.87
C ASP A 33 8.55 -8.51 -6.37
N GLY A 34 8.30 -7.20 -6.50
CA GLY A 34 9.31 -6.18 -6.81
C GLY A 34 10.09 -5.64 -5.60
N GLY A 35 9.84 -6.16 -4.39
CA GLY A 35 10.49 -5.70 -3.16
C GLY A 35 10.16 -4.26 -2.74
N LEU A 36 9.08 -3.68 -3.26
CA LEU A 36 8.65 -2.30 -2.99
C LEU A 36 7.74 -2.21 -1.76
N LEU A 37 6.98 -3.26 -1.46
CA LEU A 37 6.08 -3.32 -0.31
C LEU A 37 6.65 -4.23 0.77
N LEU A 38 6.52 -3.83 2.03
CA LEU A 38 7.04 -4.61 3.17
C LEU A 38 5.95 -5.45 3.84
N PHE A 39 4.83 -4.84 4.16
CA PHE A 39 3.65 -5.52 4.69
C PHE A 39 2.40 -4.69 4.40
N SER A 40 1.26 -5.36 4.40
CA SER A 40 -0.05 -4.73 4.26
C SER A 40 -1.13 -5.54 4.96
N GLY A 41 -2.26 -4.89 5.23
CA GLY A 41 -3.43 -5.56 5.79
C GLY A 41 -4.64 -4.63 5.92
N PRO A 42 -5.83 -5.20 6.13
CA PRO A 42 -7.02 -4.40 6.45
C PRO A 42 -6.85 -3.74 7.82
N ARG A 43 -7.48 -2.58 7.99
CA ARG A 43 -7.67 -1.97 9.31
C ARG A 43 -8.64 -2.82 10.14
N ASN A 44 -8.59 -2.65 11.46
CA ASN A 44 -9.60 -3.17 12.37
C ASN A 44 -10.24 -1.98 13.13
N PRO A 45 -11.50 -1.60 12.84
CA PRO A 45 -12.46 -2.26 11.93
C PRO A 45 -12.08 -2.14 10.45
N MET A 46 -12.68 -2.99 9.59
CA MET A 46 -12.39 -3.10 8.15
C MET A 46 -12.92 -1.90 7.32
N THR A 47 -12.48 -0.70 7.68
CA THR A 47 -12.82 0.57 7.02
C THR A 47 -11.77 1.00 5.99
N GLY A 48 -10.75 0.18 5.78
CA GLY A 48 -9.61 0.52 4.94
C GLY A 48 -8.49 -0.51 5.03
N GLY A 49 -7.32 -0.09 4.58
CA GLY A 49 -6.08 -0.86 4.64
C GLY A 49 -4.88 0.02 4.98
N LEU A 50 -3.81 -0.63 5.42
CA LEU A 50 -2.50 -0.03 5.60
C LEU A 50 -1.49 -0.80 4.75
N VAL A 51 -0.55 -0.08 4.15
CA VAL A 51 0.58 -0.66 3.42
C VAL A 51 1.84 0.11 3.81
N VAL A 52 2.91 -0.60 4.11
CA VAL A 52 4.25 0.00 4.22
C VAL A 52 5.00 -0.25 2.92
N ALA A 53 5.49 0.83 2.33
CA ALA A 53 6.14 0.84 1.03
C ALA A 53 7.48 1.59 1.07
N ARG A 54 8.36 1.27 0.13
CA ARG A 54 9.55 2.06 -0.22
C ARG A 54 9.54 2.39 -1.70
N MET A 55 9.82 3.64 -2.06
CA MET A 55 9.84 4.13 -3.45
C MET A 55 10.95 5.17 -3.64
N LYS A 56 11.31 5.52 -4.89
CA LYS A 56 12.34 6.54 -5.12
C LYS A 56 11.82 7.95 -4.82
N SER A 57 10.52 8.20 -5.07
CA SER A 57 9.88 9.48 -4.80
C SER A 57 8.41 9.32 -4.34
N ARG A 58 7.80 10.43 -3.92
CA ARG A 58 6.37 10.49 -3.61
C ARG A 58 5.52 10.23 -4.86
N GLU A 59 5.94 10.77 -5.99
CA GLU A 59 5.26 10.59 -7.27
C GLU A 59 5.30 9.12 -7.71
N ASP A 60 6.36 8.37 -7.36
CA ASP A 60 6.43 6.93 -7.63
C ASP A 60 5.39 6.14 -6.83
N VAL A 61 5.24 6.41 -5.52
CA VAL A 61 4.22 5.72 -4.71
C VAL A 61 2.82 6.09 -5.18
N GLU A 62 2.58 7.37 -5.51
CA GLU A 62 1.30 7.83 -6.05
C GLU A 62 1.00 7.17 -7.40
N ARG A 63 1.99 7.07 -8.32
CA ARG A 63 1.83 6.35 -9.60
C ARG A 63 1.57 4.86 -9.43
N PHE A 64 2.20 4.23 -8.44
CA PHE A 64 1.94 2.81 -8.14
C PHE A 64 0.50 2.62 -7.68
N PHE A 65 0.02 3.41 -6.71
CA PHE A 65 -1.35 3.26 -6.21
C PHE A 65 -2.42 3.84 -7.14
N ALA A 66 -2.06 4.72 -8.10
CA ALA A 66 -2.96 5.16 -9.16
C ALA A 66 -3.47 4.02 -10.05
N LYS A 67 -2.72 2.91 -10.13
CA LYS A 67 -3.08 1.71 -10.90
C LYS A 67 -3.71 0.60 -10.03
N ASP A 68 -3.91 0.86 -8.74
CA ASP A 68 -4.62 -0.07 -7.87
C ASP A 68 -6.08 -0.23 -8.34
N PRO A 69 -6.60 -1.46 -8.51
CA PRO A 69 -7.99 -1.70 -8.85
C PRO A 69 -9.01 -0.96 -7.98
N PHE A 70 -8.74 -0.77 -6.67
CA PHE A 70 -9.63 0.06 -5.84
C PHE A 70 -9.62 1.54 -6.26
N GLN A 71 -8.45 2.08 -6.62
CA GLN A 71 -8.32 3.47 -7.08
C GLN A 71 -8.93 3.65 -8.48
N LEU A 72 -8.69 2.71 -9.40
CA LEU A 72 -9.23 2.75 -10.77
C LEU A 72 -10.76 2.71 -10.76
N ASN A 73 -11.37 1.92 -9.86
CA ASN A 73 -12.82 1.82 -9.70
C ASN A 73 -13.40 2.88 -8.73
N LYS A 74 -12.57 3.82 -8.22
CA LYS A 74 -12.98 4.89 -7.29
C LYS A 74 -13.66 4.36 -6.01
N LEU A 75 -13.21 3.21 -5.51
CA LEU A 75 -13.78 2.53 -4.34
C LEU A 75 -13.04 2.86 -3.03
N ALA A 76 -11.90 3.53 -3.12
CA ALA A 76 -11.10 3.95 -1.98
C ALA A 76 -10.40 5.28 -2.24
N THR A 77 -10.00 5.93 -1.15
CA THR A 77 -9.08 7.09 -1.17
C THR A 77 -7.78 6.71 -0.48
N TYR A 78 -6.70 7.40 -0.86
CA TYR A 78 -5.34 7.10 -0.43
C TYR A 78 -4.71 8.33 0.22
N ARG A 79 -4.02 8.12 1.34
CA ARG A 79 -3.14 9.10 1.96
C ARG A 79 -1.75 8.51 2.07
N PHE A 80 -0.77 9.26 1.56
CA PHE A 80 0.63 8.87 1.54
C PHE A 80 1.38 9.66 2.61
N ILE A 81 1.92 8.97 3.61
CA ILE A 81 2.68 9.57 4.71
C ILE A 81 4.14 9.16 4.53
N GLU A 82 4.97 10.10 4.07
CA GLU A 82 6.42 9.90 4.01
C GLU A 82 7.01 9.94 5.42
N PHE A 83 7.92 9.01 5.73
CA PHE A 83 8.61 8.97 7.01
C PHE A 83 10.01 8.34 6.88
N ASP A 84 10.87 8.61 7.86
CA ASP A 84 12.20 8.04 7.96
C ASP A 84 12.25 6.98 9.08
N PRO A 85 12.27 5.67 8.76
CA PRO A 85 12.38 4.63 9.77
C PRO A 85 13.79 4.63 10.40
N VAL A 86 13.89 5.20 11.61
CA VAL A 86 15.17 5.25 12.37
C VAL A 86 15.43 3.93 13.13
N PHE A 87 14.38 3.32 13.68
CA PHE A 87 14.47 2.05 14.40
C PHE A 87 13.67 0.98 13.68
N PHE A 88 14.31 -0.17 13.47
CA PHE A 88 13.70 -1.35 12.87
C PHE A 88 14.41 -2.61 13.38
N GLN A 89 13.74 -3.76 13.26
CA GLN A 89 14.33 -5.04 13.64
C GLN A 89 15.45 -5.43 12.67
N PRO A 90 16.55 -6.08 13.13
CA PRO A 90 17.69 -6.42 12.26
C PRO A 90 17.33 -7.23 11.02
N PHE A 91 16.31 -8.09 11.08
CA PHE A 91 15.88 -8.88 9.93
C PHE A 91 15.29 -8.05 8.76
N LEU A 92 15.05 -6.74 8.97
CA LEU A 92 14.57 -5.81 7.94
C LEU A 92 15.70 -5.02 7.27
N GLU A 93 16.96 -5.20 7.67
CA GLU A 93 18.08 -4.35 7.26
C GLU A 93 18.24 -4.24 5.73
N ASP A 94 18.15 -5.35 5.01
CA ASP A 94 18.25 -5.37 3.54
C ASP A 94 17.11 -4.60 2.86
N TRP A 95 15.90 -4.65 3.44
CA TRP A 95 14.76 -3.90 2.92
C TRP A 95 14.85 -2.41 3.24
N MET A 96 15.41 -2.04 4.39
CA MET A 96 15.55 -0.63 4.77
C MET A 96 16.67 0.08 3.98
N LYS A 97 17.74 -0.65 3.63
CA LYS A 97 18.91 -0.09 2.94
C LYS A 97 18.80 -0.08 1.41
N GLY A 98 18.06 -1.03 0.81
CA GLY A 98 17.81 -1.06 -0.64
C GLY A 98 16.87 0.04 -1.09
#